data_AF-A0A3L6JC78-F1
#
_entry.id   AF-A0A3L6JC78-F1
#
_cell.length_a   1.000
_cell.length_b   1.000
_cell.length_c   1.000
_cell.angle_alpha   90.00
_cell.angle_beta   90.00
_cell.angle_gamma   90.00
#
_symmetry.space_group_name_H-M   'P 1'
#
loop_
_entity.id
_entity.type
_entity.pdbx_description
1 polymer ?
#
loop_
_entity_poly.entity_id
_entity_poly.type
_entity_poly.pdbx_seq_one_letter_code
_entity_poly.pdbx_strand_id
1 'polypeptide(L)'
;MPSPEEAERLAQAMSTCPYSIAVGTSGDQFYNILVVPRTKMWWLEYPRDKPDIIGAISVDIATIDNLVSAVRFRQKDARISRKAPCGADCEDCGLRVQFQCRGCPATTPYR
;
A
#
# COMPACT_ATOMS: atom_id res chain seq x y z
N MET A 1 -3.40 11.66 8.57
CA MET A 1 -4.75 11.06 8.44
C MET A 1 -5.75 11.99 9.09
N PRO A 2 -7.07 11.83 8.86
CA PRO A 2 -8.07 12.70 9.48
C PRO A 2 -8.13 12.59 11.01
N SER A 3 -7.76 11.43 11.58
CA SER A 3 -7.66 11.23 13.03
C SER A 3 -6.69 10.09 13.38
N PRO A 4 -6.29 9.94 14.66
CA PRO A 4 -5.53 8.78 15.13
C PRO A 4 -6.22 7.44 14.88
N GLU A 5 -7.55 7.38 15.05
CA GLU A 5 -8.34 6.17 14.82
C GLU A 5 -8.32 5.76 13.35
N GLU A 6 -8.40 6.72 12.43
CA GLU A 6 -8.29 6.45 10.99
C GLU A 6 -6.87 6.02 10.60
N ALA A 7 -5.84 6.57 11.24
CA ALA A 7 -4.47 6.11 11.07
C ALA A 7 -4.29 4.66 11.52
N GLU A 8 -4.83 4.30 12.68
CA GLU A 8 -4.76 2.94 13.20
C GLU A 8 -5.56 1.95 12.32
N ARG A 9 -6.76 2.34 11.89
CA ARG A 9 -7.59 1.53 10.98
C ARG A 9 -6.84 1.21 9.69
N LEU A 10 -6.22 2.22 9.07
CA LEU A 10 -5.43 2.03 7.86
C LEU A 10 -4.16 1.19 8.14
N ALA A 11 -3.50 1.41 9.27
CA ALA A 11 -2.33 0.63 9.70
C ALA A 11 -2.65 -0.87 9.83
N GLN A 12 -3.74 -1.18 10.52
CA GLN A 12 -4.20 -2.56 10.69
C GLN A 12 -4.54 -3.21 9.34
N ALA A 13 -5.25 -2.50 8.45
CA ALA A 13 -5.54 -3.00 7.11
C ALA A 13 -4.25 -3.27 6.32
N MET A 14 -3.35 -2.28 6.26
CA MET A 14 -2.09 -2.36 5.51
C MET A 14 -1.07 -3.33 6.10
N SER A 15 -1.22 -3.77 7.36
CA SER A 15 -0.38 -4.81 7.97
C SER A 15 -0.42 -6.14 7.19
N THR A 16 -1.53 -6.37 6.47
CA THR A 16 -1.77 -7.54 5.61
C THR A 16 -1.25 -7.36 4.17
N CYS A 17 -0.68 -6.20 3.84
CA CYS A 17 -0.10 -5.96 2.52
C CYS A 17 1.08 -6.92 2.27
N PRO A 18 1.07 -7.68 1.14
CA PRO A 18 2.14 -8.62 0.81
C PRO A 18 3.53 -7.98 0.66
N TYR A 19 3.56 -6.67 0.36
CA TYR A 19 4.77 -5.89 0.15
C TYR A 19 5.25 -5.11 1.38
N SER A 20 4.48 -5.14 2.48
CA SER A 20 4.83 -4.40 3.69
C SER A 20 5.79 -5.18 4.58
N ILE A 21 6.88 -4.53 4.96
CA ILE A 21 7.84 -4.99 5.96
C ILE A 21 7.39 -4.57 7.36
N ALA A 22 6.95 -3.31 7.49
CA ALA A 22 6.55 -2.73 8.75
C ALA A 22 5.44 -1.71 8.54
N VAL A 23 4.54 -1.63 9.52
CA VAL A 23 3.46 -0.66 9.58
C VAL A 23 3.37 -0.14 11.00
N GLY A 24 3.04 1.13 11.16
CA GLY A 24 2.85 1.74 12.47
C GLY A 24 2.12 3.07 12.40
N THR A 25 1.87 3.65 13.56
CA THR A 25 1.21 4.95 13.69
C THR A 25 1.90 5.81 14.73
N SER A 26 1.70 7.13 14.62
CA SER A 26 2.03 8.10 15.65
C SER A 26 1.02 9.25 15.58
N GLY A 27 0.16 9.38 16.58
CA GLY A 27 -0.99 10.30 16.49
C GLY A 27 -1.86 9.99 15.27
N ASP A 28 -2.12 11.02 14.46
CA ASP A 28 -2.88 10.94 13.20
C ASP A 28 -2.02 10.52 12.00
N GLN A 29 -0.77 10.10 12.20
CA GLN A 29 0.12 9.68 11.12
C GLN A 29 0.15 8.15 10.99
N PHE A 30 0.07 7.69 9.74
CA PHE A 30 0.23 6.30 9.34
C PHE A 30 1.57 6.14 8.61
N TYR A 31 2.32 5.11 8.96
CA TYR A 31 3.61 4.79 8.38
C TYR A 31 3.58 3.38 7.80
N ASN A 32 4.10 3.21 6.59
CA ASN A 32 4.26 1.89 5.97
C ASN A 32 5.56 1.79 5.19
N ILE A 33 6.38 0.81 5.55
CA ILE A 33 7.65 0.52 4.90
C ILE A 33 7.41 -0.65 3.95
N LEU A 34 7.59 -0.39 2.66
CA LEU A 34 7.27 -1.33 1.59
C LEU A 34 8.54 -1.71 0.80
N VAL A 35 8.64 -2.97 0.36
CA VAL A 35 9.55 -3.35 -0.73
C VAL A 35 8.70 -3.54 -1.98
N VAL A 36 8.82 -2.64 -2.95
CA VAL A 36 8.06 -2.70 -4.20
C VAL A 36 8.98 -2.93 -5.40
N PRO A 37 8.56 -3.74 -6.39
CA PRO A 37 9.27 -3.81 -7.67
C PRO A 37 9.30 -2.44 -8.35
N ARG A 38 10.39 -2.11 -9.07
CA ARG A 38 10.51 -0.85 -9.83
C ARG A 38 9.32 -0.60 -10.77
N THR A 39 8.76 -1.64 -11.37
CA THR A 39 7.60 -1.54 -12.28
C THR A 39 6.30 -1.13 -11.58
N LYS A 40 6.28 -1.09 -10.24
CA LYS A 40 5.14 -0.75 -9.40
C LYS A 40 5.37 0.52 -8.57
N MET A 41 6.39 1.33 -8.88
CA MET A 41 6.66 2.59 -8.15
C MET A 41 5.46 3.54 -8.13
N TRP A 42 4.65 3.52 -9.20
CA TRP A 42 3.41 4.29 -9.28
C TRP A 42 2.41 3.97 -8.15
N TRP A 43 2.50 2.80 -7.49
CA TRP A 43 1.69 2.48 -6.30
C TRP A 43 1.94 3.42 -5.15
N LEU A 44 3.16 3.94 -5.05
CA LEU A 44 3.55 4.90 -4.03
C LEU A 44 3.16 6.30 -4.50
N GLU A 45 3.55 6.66 -5.73
CA GLU A 45 3.38 8.01 -6.26
C GLU A 45 1.89 8.42 -6.39
N TYR A 46 1.01 7.48 -6.76
CA TYR A 46 -0.40 7.79 -6.98
C TYR A 46 -1.12 8.28 -5.69
N PRO A 47 -0.99 7.62 -4.52
CA PRO A 47 -1.46 8.18 -3.25
C PRO A 47 -0.84 9.51 -2.83
N ARG A 48 0.39 9.85 -3.25
CA ARG A 48 0.95 11.20 -2.99
C ARG A 48 0.16 12.27 -3.73
N ASP A 49 -0.15 12.01 -4.98
CA ASP A 49 -0.86 12.98 -5.83
C ASP A 49 -2.38 12.97 -5.56
N LYS A 50 -2.91 11.86 -5.03
CA LYS A 50 -4.32 11.69 -4.64
C LYS A 50 -4.44 10.99 -3.27
N PRO A 51 -4.21 11.69 -2.16
CA PRO A 51 -4.18 11.08 -0.82
C PRO A 51 -5.55 10.57 -0.35
N ASP A 52 -6.63 11.14 -0.87
CA ASP A 52 -8.02 10.79 -0.57
C ASP A 52 -8.36 9.33 -0.91
N ILE A 53 -7.66 8.72 -1.88
CA ILE A 53 -7.91 7.33 -2.30
C ILE A 53 -7.64 6.30 -1.20
N ILE A 54 -6.78 6.66 -0.23
CA ILE A 54 -6.51 5.87 0.97
C ILE A 54 -7.11 6.50 2.23
N GLY A 55 -7.93 7.54 2.08
CA GLY A 55 -8.51 8.32 3.17
C GLY A 55 -7.51 9.22 3.90
N ALA A 56 -6.38 9.55 3.27
CA ALA A 56 -5.38 10.46 3.84
C ALA A 56 -5.66 11.92 3.44
N ILE A 57 -5.17 12.86 4.26
CA ILE A 57 -5.17 14.30 3.94
C ILE A 57 -3.98 14.63 3.03
N SER A 58 -2.82 14.03 3.31
CA SER A 58 -1.59 14.15 2.55
C SER A 58 -0.79 12.85 2.68
N VAL A 59 0.13 12.62 1.74
CA VAL A 59 1.04 11.47 1.75
C VAL A 59 2.42 11.95 1.33
N ASP A 60 3.42 11.62 2.14
CA ASP A 60 4.84 11.83 1.83
C ASP A 60 5.53 10.50 1.53
N ILE A 61 6.51 10.54 0.64
CA ILE A 61 7.22 9.35 0.17
C ILE A 61 8.72 9.60 0.15
N ALA A 62 9.46 8.71 0.80
CA ALA A 62 10.89 8.58 0.64
C ALA A 62 11.22 7.23 -0.01
N THR A 63 12.08 7.25 -1.02
CA THR A 63 12.49 6.05 -1.76
C THR A 63 13.96 5.74 -1.49
N ILE A 64 14.26 4.47 -1.25
CA ILE A 64 15.64 3.98 -1.08
C ILE A 64 15.93 3.02 -2.22
N ASP A 65 16.69 3.46 -3.21
CA ASP A 65 17.08 2.63 -4.36
C ASP A 65 18.17 1.61 -4.02
N ASN A 66 19.09 1.99 -3.13
CA ASN A 66 20.27 1.21 -2.78
C ASN A 66 20.32 0.98 -1.27
N LEU A 67 19.77 -0.14 -0.82
CA LEU A 67 19.78 -0.54 0.59
C LEU A 67 21.09 -1.28 0.90
N VAL A 68 21.94 -0.69 1.74
CA VAL A 68 23.30 -1.21 2.04
C VAL A 68 23.26 -2.43 2.97
N SER A 69 22.29 -2.50 3.87
CA SER A 69 22.09 -3.64 4.78
C SER A 69 20.82 -4.39 4.41
N ALA A 70 20.95 -5.70 4.18
CA ALA A 70 19.86 -6.51 3.66
C ALA A 70 18.74 -6.69 4.70
N VAL A 71 17.56 -6.13 4.41
CA VAL A 71 16.31 -6.64 4.97
C VAL A 71 15.99 -7.93 4.23
N ARG A 72 15.91 -9.06 4.93
CA ARG A 72 15.40 -10.32 4.34
C ARG A 72 13.91 -10.18 4.09
N PHE A 73 13.55 -9.57 2.96
CA PHE A 73 12.16 -9.47 2.54
C PHE A 73 11.77 -10.71 1.74
N ARG A 74 10.73 -11.39 2.20
CA ARG A 74 9.94 -12.32 1.40
C ARG A 74 8.53 -11.77 1.34
N GLN A 75 7.96 -11.73 0.13
CA GLN A 75 6.57 -11.34 -0.02
C GLN A 75 5.71 -12.24 0.88
N LYS A 76 4.90 -11.62 1.75
CA LYS A 76 4.04 -12.37 2.67
C LYS A 76 3.02 -13.16 1.86
N ASP A 77 2.66 -14.36 2.36
CA ASP A 77 1.51 -15.08 1.85
C ASP A 77 0.28 -14.21 2.05
N ALA A 78 -0.41 -13.92 0.95
CA ALA A 78 -1.47 -12.95 0.96
C ALA A 78 -2.77 -13.62 1.43
N ARG A 79 -3.40 -13.09 2.49
CA ARG A 79 -4.77 -13.47 2.82
C ARG A 79 -5.68 -12.93 1.72
N ILE A 80 -6.25 -13.83 0.92
CA ILE A 80 -7.05 -13.45 -0.25
C ILE A 80 -8.40 -12.91 0.19
N SER A 81 -8.72 -11.68 -0.20
CA SER A 81 -10.02 -11.02 0.00
C SER A 81 -10.54 -10.41 -1.31
N ARG A 82 -11.77 -9.90 -1.32
CA ARG A 82 -12.29 -9.17 -2.49
C ARG A 82 -11.63 -7.80 -2.64
N LYS A 83 -11.51 -7.08 -1.53
CA LYS A 83 -10.84 -5.77 -1.45
C LYS A 83 -9.37 -5.92 -1.09
N ALA A 84 -8.54 -5.04 -1.62
CA ALA A 84 -7.12 -4.98 -1.29
C ALA A 84 -6.90 -4.36 0.11
N PRO A 85 -5.75 -4.59 0.76
CA PRO A 85 -5.39 -3.97 2.03
C PRO A 85 -5.44 -2.44 2.02
N CYS A 86 -5.18 -1.81 0.87
CA CYS A 86 -5.31 -0.35 0.68
C CYS A 86 -6.77 0.14 0.57
N GLY A 87 -7.75 -0.76 0.64
CA GLY A 87 -9.19 -0.46 0.52
C GLY A 87 -9.74 -0.53 -0.89
N ALA A 88 -8.88 -0.56 -1.92
CA ALA A 88 -9.32 -0.59 -3.32
C ALA A 88 -10.07 -1.88 -3.67
N ASP A 89 -11.17 -1.74 -4.42
CA ASP A 89 -11.79 -2.85 -5.13
C ASP A 89 -11.05 -3.07 -6.46
N CYS A 90 -10.31 -4.17 -6.56
CA CYS A 90 -9.50 -4.45 -7.73
C CYS A 90 -10.32 -4.93 -8.94
N GLU A 91 -11.63 -5.12 -8.85
CA GLU A 91 -12.49 -5.39 -10.01
C GLU A 91 -12.77 -4.09 -10.79
N ASP A 92 -13.12 -3.02 -10.06
CA ASP A 92 -13.56 -1.75 -10.64
C ASP A 92 -12.50 -0.63 -10.56
N CYS A 93 -11.26 -0.97 -10.19
CA CYS A 93 -10.19 0.01 -10.06
C CYS A 93 -9.72 0.52 -11.43
N GLY A 94 -9.96 1.81 -11.71
CA GLY A 94 -9.49 2.48 -12.94
C GLY A 94 -7.97 2.42 -13.16
N LEU A 95 -7.18 2.20 -12.10
CA LEU A 95 -5.73 2.03 -12.18
C LEU A 95 -5.31 0.77 -12.94
N ARG A 96 -6.22 -0.21 -13.09
CA ARG A 96 -6.00 -1.38 -13.96
C ARG A 96 -5.85 -0.99 -15.41
N VAL A 97 -6.67 -0.05 -15.88
CA VAL A 97 -6.60 0.45 -17.25
C VAL A 97 -5.44 1.42 -17.37
N GLN A 98 -5.33 2.38 -16.46
CA GLN A 98 -4.33 3.46 -16.54
C GLN A 98 -2.88 2.96 -16.45
N PHE A 99 -2.60 1.98 -15.58
CA PHE A 99 -1.25 1.52 -15.29
C PHE A 99 -1.02 0.05 -15.65
N GLN A 100 -1.93 -0.56 -16.43
CA GLN A 100 -1.92 -2.01 -16.72
C GLN A 100 -1.81 -2.85 -15.43
N CYS A 101 -2.47 -2.39 -14.36
CA CYS A 101 -2.38 -3.04 -13.06
C CYS A 101 -3.05 -4.41 -13.07
N ARG A 102 -2.29 -5.41 -12.62
CA ARG A 102 -2.74 -6.81 -12.42
C ARG A 102 -3.66 -7.01 -11.23
N GLY A 103 -3.85 -5.98 -10.41
CA GLY A 103 -4.54 -6.05 -9.12
C GLY A 103 -3.56 -6.33 -7.97
N CYS A 104 -4.10 -6.46 -6.77
CA CYS A 104 -3.31 -6.78 -5.58
C CYS A 104 -3.17 -8.30 -5.43
N PRO A 105 -1.97 -8.85 -5.13
CA PRO A 105 -1.82 -10.29 -4.85
C PRO A 105 -2.66 -10.79 -3.67
N ALA A 106 -3.13 -9.89 -2.80
CA ALA A 106 -4.06 -10.19 -1.71
C ALA A 106 -5.54 -10.20 -2.15
N THR A 107 -5.82 -10.20 -3.46
CA THR A 107 -7.19 -10.15 -3.96
C THR A 107 -7.53 -11.23 -4.96
N THR A 108 -8.78 -11.69 -4.95
CA THR A 108 -9.30 -12.65 -5.94
C THR A 108 -9.18 -12.20 -7.41
N PRO A 109 -9.30 -10.91 -7.77
CA PRO A 109 -9.19 -10.45 -9.16
C PRO A 109 -7.73 -10.31 -9.66
N TYR A 110 -6.75 -10.76 -8.88
CA TYR A 110 -5.34 -10.72 -9.26
C TYR A 110 -5.07 -11.64 -10.48
N ARG A 111 -4.41 -11.12 -11.52
CA ARG A 111 -4.09 -11.85 -12.76
C ARG A 111 -2.74 -11.41 -13.32
#